data_AF-A0AAP2XS60-F1
#
_entry.id   AF-A0AAP2XS60-F1
#
_cell.length_a   1.000
_cell.length_b   1.000
_cell.length_c   1.000
_cell.angle_alpha   90.00
_cell.angle_beta   90.00
_cell.angle_gamma   90.00
#
_symmetry.space_group_name_H-M   'P 1'
#
loop_
_entity.id
_entity.type
_entity.pdbx_description
1 polymer ?
#
loop_
_entity_poly.entity_id
_entity_poly.type
_entity_poly.pdbx_seq_one_letter_code
_entity_poly.pdbx_strand_id
1 'polypeptide(L)'
;MRYDTPIYFQKVTQGEYDPTNGDYGEDTVDETCVMASVMDTRTETMQIVYGSIKQRSKTIHIQNHYDKSYDSIRIDNKIYRVDYSRTLRNKHSFIVHEVQNG
;
A
#
# COMPACT_ATOMS: atom_id res chain seq x y z
N MET A 1 9.84 -12.13 13.33
CA MET A 1 8.96 -11.29 12.51
C MET A 1 7.53 -11.67 12.86
N ARG A 2 6.77 -10.76 13.52
CA ARG A 2 5.38 -11.01 13.93
C ARG A 2 4.43 -10.41 12.89
N TYR A 3 3.38 -11.16 12.54
CA TYR A 3 2.33 -10.73 11.61
C TYR A 3 1.08 -10.35 12.41
N ASP A 4 1.18 -9.29 13.19
CA ASP A 4 0.18 -8.82 14.14
C ASP A 4 -0.36 -7.43 13.81
N THR A 5 0.11 -6.81 12.71
CA THR A 5 -0.39 -5.52 12.25
C THR A 5 -1.37 -5.71 11.09
N PRO A 6 -2.65 -5.32 11.22
CA PRO A 6 -3.57 -5.33 10.09
C PRO A 6 -3.19 -4.23 9.09
N ILE A 7 -3.14 -4.60 7.81
CA ILE A 7 -3.02 -3.66 6.68
C ILE A 7 -4.20 -3.86 5.75
N TYR A 8 -4.53 -2.82 5.00
CA TYR A 8 -5.67 -2.83 4.09
C TYR A 8 -5.19 -2.49 2.69
N PHE A 9 -5.23 -3.45 1.78
CA PHE A 9 -5.04 -3.17 0.35
C PHE A 9 -6.29 -2.44 -0.14
N GLN A 10 -6.12 -1.19 -0.58
CA GLN A 10 -7.22 -0.36 -1.07
C GLN A 10 -7.27 -0.43 -2.60
N LYS A 11 -8.45 -0.67 -3.15
CA LYS A 11 -8.75 -0.50 -4.57
C LYS A 11 -9.73 0.65 -4.72
N VAL A 12 -9.34 1.69 -5.45
CA VAL A 12 -10.19 2.83 -5.79
C VAL A 12 -10.85 2.53 -7.14
N THR A 13 -12.17 2.60 -7.16
CA THR A 13 -12.98 2.55 -8.37
C THR A 13 -13.55 3.94 -8.60
N GLN A 14 -13.23 4.52 -9.76
CA GLN A 14 -13.75 5.83 -10.12
C GLN A 14 -15.27 5.77 -10.27
N GLY A 15 -15.96 6.77 -9.75
CA GLY A 15 -17.42 6.86 -9.91
C GLY A 15 -17.83 6.87 -11.38
N GLU A 16 -18.96 6.23 -11.69
CA GLU A 16 -19.47 6.17 -13.06
C GLU A 16 -19.92 7.55 -13.55
N TYR A 17 -19.75 7.82 -14.84
CA TYR A 17 -20.25 9.03 -15.47
C TYR A 17 -21.77 8.98 -15.59
N ASP A 18 -22.46 9.99 -15.07
CA ASP A 18 -23.90 10.18 -15.25
C ASP A 18 -24.15 11.13 -16.44
N PRO A 19 -24.65 10.63 -17.58
CA PRO A 19 -24.92 11.46 -18.75
C PRO A 19 -26.07 12.46 -18.56
N THR A 20 -26.84 12.34 -17.48
CA THR A 20 -28.02 13.17 -17.20
C THR A 20 -27.63 14.55 -16.68
N ASN A 21 -26.62 14.61 -15.81
CA ASN A 21 -26.09 15.85 -15.22
C ASN A 21 -24.69 16.19 -15.75
N GLY A 22 -24.00 15.24 -16.40
CA GLY A 22 -22.66 15.40 -16.93
C GLY A 22 -21.56 15.28 -15.87
N ASP A 23 -21.88 14.79 -14.69
CA ASP A 23 -20.95 14.61 -13.56
C ASP A 23 -20.51 13.15 -13.42
N TYR A 24 -19.40 12.94 -12.72
CA TYR A 24 -18.99 11.61 -12.26
C TYR A 24 -19.52 11.37 -10.85
N GLY A 25 -19.94 10.13 -10.59
CA GLY A 25 -20.29 9.70 -9.24
C GLY A 25 -19.12 9.76 -8.26
N GLU A 26 -19.39 9.49 -6.99
CA GLU A 26 -18.34 9.41 -5.97
C GLU A 26 -17.45 8.18 -6.18
N ASP A 27 -16.14 8.34 -5.96
CA ASP A 27 -15.20 7.23 -5.97
C ASP A 27 -15.46 6.29 -4.79
N THR A 28 -15.43 4.99 -5.06
CA THR A 28 -15.57 3.95 -4.02
C THR A 28 -14.23 3.32 -3.70
N VAL A 29 -13.98 3.05 -2.41
CA VAL A 29 -12.76 2.38 -1.95
C VAL A 29 -13.11 1.00 -1.37
N ASP A 30 -12.65 -0.05 -2.04
CA ASP A 30 -12.72 -1.41 -1.55
C ASP A 30 -11.44 -1.77 -0.78
N GLU A 31 -11.60 -2.34 0.42
CA GLU A 31 -10.48 -2.69 1.28
C GLU A 31 -10.40 -4.18 1.57
N THR A 32 -9.22 -4.77 1.35
CA THR A 32 -8.93 -6.14 1.79
C THR A 32 -7.95 -6.13 2.95
N CYS A 33 -8.43 -6.57 4.13
CA CYS A 33 -7.62 -6.68 5.34
C CYS A 33 -6.69 -7.92 5.30
N VAL A 34 -5.41 -7.71 5.58
CA VAL A 34 -4.38 -8.77 5.67
C VAL A 34 -3.49 -8.52 6.88
N MET A 35 -3.12 -9.58 7.59
CA MET A 35 -2.16 -9.48 8.70
C MET A 35 -0.73 -9.43 8.17
N ALA A 36 0.01 -8.39 8.56
CA ALA A 36 1.35 -8.11 8.09
C ALA A 36 2.33 -7.89 9.25
N SER A 37 3.62 -8.01 8.93
CA SER A 37 4.71 -7.49 9.74
C SER A 37 5.15 -6.15 9.15
N VAL A 38 5.01 -5.08 9.93
CA VAL A 38 5.35 -3.73 9.50
C VAL A 38 6.56 -3.25 10.30
N MET A 39 7.54 -2.68 9.60
CA MET A 39 8.75 -2.12 10.20
C MET A 39 9.19 -0.88 9.44
N ASP A 40 9.99 -0.02 10.09
CA ASP A 40 10.66 1.07 9.39
C ASP A 40 11.64 0.51 8.34
N THR A 41 11.65 1.13 7.15
CA THR A 41 12.59 0.75 6.11
C THR A 41 14.01 1.09 6.55
N ARG A 42 14.96 0.18 6.37
CA ARG A 42 16.37 0.44 6.68
C ARG A 42 16.98 1.41 5.68
N THR A 43 17.91 2.25 6.13
CA THR A 43 18.61 3.23 5.27
C THR A 43 19.28 2.60 4.06
N GLU A 44 19.92 1.44 4.21
CA GLU A 44 20.53 0.68 3.09
C GLU A 44 19.49 0.32 2.03
N THR A 45 18.31 -0.14 2.46
CA THR A 45 17.20 -0.48 1.58
C THR A 45 16.63 0.77 0.88
N MET A 46 16.50 1.88 1.61
CA MET A 46 16.09 3.16 1.01
C MET A 46 17.09 3.62 -0.06
N GLN A 47 18.40 3.49 0.21
CA GLN A 47 19.42 3.87 -0.76
C GLN A 47 19.34 3.04 -2.03
N ILE A 48 19.05 1.73 -1.92
CA ILE A 48 18.87 0.85 -3.07
C ILE A 48 17.62 1.21 -3.88
N VAL A 49 16.50 1.51 -3.21
CA VAL A 49 15.20 1.73 -3.87
C VAL A 49 15.04 3.15 -4.39
N TYR A 50 15.47 4.15 -3.63
CA TYR A 50 15.25 5.57 -3.91
C TYR A 50 16.54 6.33 -4.29
N GLY A 51 17.73 5.73 -4.17
CA GLY A 51 19.01 6.44 -4.32
C GLY A 51 19.28 7.48 -3.22
N SER A 52 18.40 7.59 -2.24
CA SER A 52 18.42 8.59 -1.16
C SER A 52 17.63 8.10 0.04
N ILE A 53 17.77 8.79 1.17
CA ILE A 53 17.02 8.51 2.39
C ILE A 53 15.65 9.20 2.30
N LYS A 54 14.58 8.40 2.24
CA LYS A 54 13.20 8.90 2.24
C LYS A 54 12.58 8.69 3.62
N GLN A 55 12.21 9.79 4.28
CA GLN A 55 11.53 9.71 5.58
C GLN A 55 10.16 9.03 5.44
N ARG A 56 9.66 8.43 6.53
CA ARG A 56 8.32 7.79 6.60
C ARG A 56 8.10 6.63 5.62
N SER A 57 9.18 5.94 5.22
CA SER A 57 9.09 4.69 4.49
C SER A 57 8.95 3.50 5.44
N LYS A 58 8.09 2.54 5.08
CA LYS A 58 7.87 1.29 5.81
C LYS A 58 8.16 0.10 4.92
N THR A 59 8.69 -0.97 5.51
CA THR A 59 8.76 -2.30 4.92
C THR A 59 7.66 -3.16 5.50
N ILE A 60 6.85 -3.75 4.63
CA ILE A 60 5.69 -4.57 4.98
C ILE A 60 5.93 -5.98 4.45
N HIS A 61 5.82 -6.99 5.30
CA HIS A 61 5.80 -8.38 4.88
C HIS A 61 4.45 -9.01 5.20
N ILE A 62 3.85 -9.69 4.23
CA ILE A 62 2.67 -10.55 4.45
C ILE A 62 3.04 -12.03 4.31
N GLN A 63 2.23 -12.89 4.91
CA GLN A 63 2.27 -14.33 4.64
C GLN A 63 1.59 -14.61 3.31
N ASN A 64 2.19 -15.47 2.49
CA ASN A 64 1.77 -15.77 1.11
C ASN A 64 1.79 -14.53 0.20
N HIS A 65 1.14 -14.64 -0.96
CA HIS A 65 1.11 -13.60 -1.98
C HIS A 65 -0.23 -12.88 -1.97
N TYR A 66 -0.19 -11.62 -2.36
CA TYR A 66 -1.38 -10.83 -2.64
C TYR A 66 -1.36 -10.52 -4.13
N ASP A 67 -2.22 -11.21 -4.89
CA ASP A 67 -2.22 -11.20 -6.36
C ASP A 67 -3.39 -10.42 -6.96
N LYS A 68 -4.23 -9.81 -6.11
CA LYS A 68 -5.33 -8.94 -6.54
C LYS A 68 -4.80 -7.55 -6.88
N SER A 69 -5.52 -6.81 -7.73
CA SER A 69 -5.23 -5.40 -7.98
C SER A 69 -5.54 -4.53 -6.76
N TYR A 70 -4.71 -3.53 -6.53
CA TYR A 70 -4.87 -2.50 -5.50
C TYR A 70 -4.09 -1.26 -5.93
N ASP A 71 -4.43 -0.11 -5.34
CA ASP A 71 -3.86 1.19 -5.66
C ASP A 71 -2.96 1.71 -4.52
N SER A 72 -3.31 1.40 -3.28
CA SER A 72 -2.55 1.80 -2.09
C SER A 72 -2.69 0.78 -0.95
N ILE A 73 -1.89 0.95 0.11
CA ILE A 73 -1.99 0.19 1.34
C ILE A 73 -2.28 1.15 2.48
N ARG A 74 -3.36 0.94 3.23
CA ARG A 74 -3.63 1.67 4.46
C ARG A 74 -3.12 0.89 5.66
N ILE A 75 -2.44 1.60 6.55
CA ILE A 75 -2.02 1.12 7.87
C ILE A 75 -2.57 2.12 8.88
N ASP A 76 -3.38 1.66 9.83
CA ASP A 76 -4.16 2.51 10.72
C ASP A 76 -4.94 3.57 9.93
N ASN A 77 -4.67 4.87 10.15
CA ASN A 77 -5.34 5.97 9.48
C ASN A 77 -4.48 6.65 8.40
N LYS A 78 -3.46 5.94 7.91
CA LYS A 78 -2.46 6.49 6.98
C LYS A 78 -2.41 5.68 5.70
N ILE A 79 -2.39 6.38 4.58
CA ILE A 79 -2.29 5.78 3.25
C ILE A 79 -0.83 5.75 2.81
N TYR A 80 -0.40 4.60 2.33
CA TYR A 80 0.93 4.35 1.84
C TYR A 80 0.88 3.93 0.36
N ARG A 81 1.78 4.49 -0.45
CA ARG A 81 1.99 4.07 -1.82
C ARG A 81 3.12 3.05 -1.87
N VAL A 82 2.92 1.97 -2.63
CA VAL A 82 3.95 0.95 -2.87
C VAL A 82 4.92 1.44 -3.91
N ASP A 83 6.20 1.54 -3.55
CA ASP A 83 7.28 1.93 -4.46
C ASP A 83 7.98 0.71 -5.05
N TYR A 84 8.08 -0.34 -4.25
CA TYR A 84 8.74 -1.58 -4.62
C TYR A 84 8.03 -2.75 -3.96
N SER A 85 7.90 -3.85 -4.71
CA SER A 85 7.40 -5.10 -4.17
C SER A 85 8.28 -6.25 -4.63
N ARG A 86 8.32 -7.31 -3.83
CA ARG A 86 9.04 -8.53 -4.13
C ARG A 86 8.30 -9.74 -3.60
N THR A 87 7.97 -10.63 -4.51
CA THR A 87 7.45 -11.96 -4.19
C THR A 87 8.60 -12.89 -3.81
N LEU A 88 8.48 -13.52 -2.64
CA LEU A 88 9.35 -14.59 -2.15
C LEU A 88 8.55 -15.90 -2.14
N ARG A 89 9.20 -17.05 -1.96
CA ARG A 89 8.55 -18.38 -2.03
C ARG A 89 7.20 -18.46 -1.28
N ASN A 90 7.12 -17.96 -0.05
CA ASN A 90 5.90 -18.02 0.79
C ASN A 90 5.52 -16.66 1.40
N LYS A 91 6.03 -15.56 0.85
CA LYS A 91 5.85 -14.21 1.42
C LYS A 91 5.82 -13.17 0.31
N HIS A 92 5.19 -12.04 0.57
CA HIS A 92 5.27 -10.87 -0.27
C HIS A 92 5.79 -9.71 0.56
N SER A 93 6.88 -9.08 0.09
CA SER A 93 7.50 -7.92 0.71
C SER A 93 7.16 -6.67 -0.09
N PHE A 94 6.83 -5.58 0.61
CA PHE A 94 6.56 -4.27 0.03
C PHE A 94 7.41 -3.22 0.73
N ILE A 95 7.88 -2.25 -0.04
CA ILE A 95 8.48 -1.02 0.48
C ILE A 95 7.55 0.10 0.06
N VAL A 96 7.10 0.85 1.05
CA VAL A 96 6.05 1.84 0.89
C VAL A 96 6.47 3.17 1.48
N HIS A 97 5.86 4.25 1.03
CA HIS A 97 5.99 5.58 1.66
C HIS A 97 4.62 6.18 1.96
N GLU A 98 4.55 6.91 3.07
CA GLU A 98 3.34 7.64 3.48
C GLU A 98 3.05 8.75 2.47
N VAL A 99 1.82 8.76 1.94
CA VAL A 99 1.33 9.84 1.06
C VAL A 99 0.97 11.03 1.95
N GLN A 100 1.58 12.19 1.70
CA GLN A 100 1.16 13.43 2.35
C GLN A 100 -0.03 13.98 1.59
N ASN A 101 -1.21 14.00 2.20
CA ASN A 101 -2.29 14.86 1.74
C ASN A 101 -1.86 16.29 2.05
N GLY A 102 -1.45 17.03 1.02
CA GLY A 102 -1.12 18.45 1.09
C GLY A 102 -2.36 19.32 1.23
#